data_AF-A0A819SN89-F1
#
_entry.id   AF-A0A819SN89-F1
#
_cell.length_a   1.000
_cell.length_b   1.000
_cell.length_c   1.000
_cell.angle_alpha   90.00
_cell.angle_beta   90.00
_cell.angle_gamma   90.00
#
_symmetry.space_group_name_H-M   'P 1'
#
loop_
_entity.id
_entity.type
_entity.pdbx_description
1 polymer ?
#
loop_
_entity_poly.entity_id
_entity_poly.type
_entity_poly.pdbx_seq_one_letter_code
_entity_poly.pdbx_strand_id
1 'polypeptide(L)'
;MNNTTTIISGSLSSSMQALRISTTVLGILVYSTGFIGNFLSLLLFIQKELRQVSTGLTFLLLNIFSTIHLLSLIVEFLDTVFQVQVIPNAIFRCQFILWLQNASRTICSFLAATVSLDRFLRSEYP
;
A
#
# COMPACT_ATOMS: atom_id res chain seq x y z
N MET A 1 -27.23 -0.10 40.51
CA MET A 1 -27.36 -0.73 39.17
C MET A 1 -26.44 -0.04 38.12
N ASN A 2 -25.22 0.41 38.51
CA ASN A 2 -24.31 1.23 37.68
C ASN A 2 -22.91 0.63 37.45
N ASN A 3 -22.63 -0.57 37.98
CA ASN A 3 -21.27 -1.14 37.97
C ASN A 3 -20.97 -1.95 36.69
N THR A 4 -21.98 -2.45 35.98
CA THR A 4 -21.79 -3.24 34.76
C THR A 4 -21.48 -2.36 33.54
N THR A 5 -22.08 -1.18 33.43
CA THR A 5 -21.82 -0.24 32.31
C THR A 5 -20.41 0.34 32.36
N THR A 6 -19.87 0.61 33.55
CA THR A 6 -18.51 1.14 33.76
C THR A 6 -17.40 0.13 33.42
N ILE A 7 -17.59 -1.15 33.77
CA ILE A 7 -16.65 -2.24 33.42
C ILE A 7 -16.63 -2.48 31.91
N ILE A 8 -17.80 -2.48 31.25
CA ILE A 8 -17.89 -2.66 29.79
C ILE A 8 -17.23 -1.47 29.07
N SER A 9 -17.46 -0.23 29.49
CA SER A 9 -16.80 0.94 28.90
C SER A 9 -15.28 0.95 29.11
N GLY A 10 -14.78 0.45 30.24
CA GLY A 10 -13.35 0.35 30.52
C GLY A 10 -12.65 -0.69 29.66
N SER A 11 -13.26 -1.88 29.51
CA SER A 11 -12.72 -2.94 28.64
C SER A 11 -12.74 -2.56 27.16
N LEU A 12 -13.82 -1.92 26.67
CA LEU A 12 -13.94 -1.45 25.30
C LEU A 12 -12.93 -0.34 24.97
N SER A 13 -12.69 0.58 25.90
CA SER A 13 -11.68 1.63 25.75
C SER A 13 -10.27 1.05 25.60
N SER A 14 -9.93 0.04 26.43
CA SER A 14 -8.61 -0.61 26.38
C SER A 14 -8.38 -1.40 25.08
N SER A 15 -9.41 -2.09 24.56
CA SER A 15 -9.29 -2.84 23.30
C SER A 15 -9.20 -1.92 22.08
N MET A 16 -9.93 -0.80 22.07
CA MET A 16 -9.81 0.22 21.02
C MET A 16 -8.43 0.90 21.01
N GLN A 17 -7.85 1.15 22.19
CA GLN A 17 -6.49 1.67 22.31
C GLN A 17 -5.44 0.66 21.83
N ALA A 18 -5.56 -0.60 22.23
CA ALA A 18 -4.67 -1.67 21.77
C ALA A 18 -4.72 -1.84 20.24
N LEU A 19 -5.91 -1.82 19.66
CA LEU A 19 -6.09 -1.87 18.21
C LEU A 19 -5.38 -0.70 17.53
N ARG A 20 -5.59 0.53 18.01
CA ARG A 20 -4.96 1.74 17.45
C ARG A 20 -3.43 1.68 17.52
N ILE A 21 -2.86 1.19 18.63
CA ILE A 21 -1.41 1.04 18.78
C ILE A 21 -0.90 -0.02 17.79
N SER A 22 -1.58 -1.17 17.70
CA SER A 22 -1.17 -2.24 16.78
C SER A 22 -1.22 -1.81 15.32
N THR A 23 -2.26 -1.08 14.90
CA THR A 23 -2.40 -0.58 13.52
C THR A 23 -1.36 0.49 13.22
N THR A 24 -1.01 1.32 14.19
CA THR A 24 0.05 2.33 14.05
C THR A 24 1.40 1.66 13.83
N VAL A 25 1.79 0.72 14.69
CA VAL A 25 3.08 0.02 14.60
C VAL A 25 3.15 -0.79 13.30
N LEU A 26 2.11 -1.56 12.99
CA LEU A 26 2.06 -2.36 11.77
C LEU A 26 2.08 -1.47 10.52
N GLY A 27 1.34 -0.37 10.52
CA GLY A 27 1.33 0.59 9.41
C GLY A 27 2.71 1.16 9.13
N ILE A 28 3.43 1.61 10.16
CA ILE A 28 4.81 2.12 10.02
C ILE A 28 5.71 1.04 9.40
N LEU A 29 5.69 -0.18 9.94
CA LEU A 29 6.52 -1.28 9.44
C LEU A 29 6.21 -1.62 7.97
N VAL A 30 4.93 -1.78 7.63
CA VAL A 30 4.50 -2.14 6.27
C VAL A 30 4.83 -1.05 5.26
N TYR A 31 4.59 0.22 5.59
CA TYR A 31 4.86 1.32 4.66
C TYR A 31 6.35 1.58 4.51
N SER A 32 7.13 1.55 5.59
CA SER A 32 8.59 1.70 5.50
C SER A 32 9.23 0.58 4.69
N THR A 33 8.86 -0.68 4.93
CA THR A 33 9.36 -1.82 4.15
C THR A 33 8.92 -1.75 2.69
N GLY A 34 7.67 -1.34 2.42
CA GLY A 34 7.16 -1.14 1.05
C GLY A 34 7.95 -0.06 0.28
N PHE A 35 8.24 1.07 0.91
CA PHE A 35 9.05 2.13 0.30
C PHE A 35 10.49 1.70 0.03
N ILE A 36 11.12 1.02 0.99
CA ILE A 36 12.48 0.48 0.82
C ILE A 36 12.49 -0.53 -0.34
N GLY A 37 11.51 -1.43 -0.40
CA GLY A 37 11.38 -2.41 -1.47
C GLY A 37 11.25 -1.78 -2.86
N ASN A 38 10.33 -0.81 -3.02
CA ASN A 38 10.17 -0.10 -4.29
C ASN A 38 11.42 0.72 -4.67
N PHE A 39 12.08 1.36 -3.69
CA PHE A 39 13.30 2.11 -3.94
C PHE A 39 14.45 1.23 -4.40
N LEU A 40 14.68 0.09 -3.71
CA LEU A 40 15.67 -0.90 -4.12
C LEU A 40 15.36 -1.47 -5.51
N SER A 41 14.08 -1.75 -5.79
CA SER A 41 13.66 -2.22 -7.10
C SER A 41 13.98 -1.19 -8.19
N LEU A 42 13.66 0.09 -7.97
CA LEU A 42 14.00 1.17 -8.90
C LEU A 42 15.52 1.29 -9.14
N LEU A 43 16.33 1.17 -8.09
CA LEU A 43 17.79 1.19 -8.22
C LEU A 43 18.31 0.04 -9.08
N LEU A 44 17.76 -1.17 -8.92
CA LEU A 44 18.11 -2.33 -9.73
C LEU A 44 17.75 -2.11 -11.21
N PHE A 45 16.58 -1.52 -11.50
CA PHE A 45 16.13 -1.28 -12.88
C PHE A 45 16.83 -0.12 -13.59
N ILE A 46 17.49 0.78 -12.85
CA ILE A 46 18.35 1.83 -13.43
C ILE A 46 19.63 1.23 -14.03
N GLN A 47 20.11 0.10 -13.52
CA GLN A 47 21.31 -0.56 -14.04
C GLN A 47 21.03 -1.17 -15.43
N LYS A 48 21.77 -0.69 -16.44
CA LYS A 48 21.57 -1.06 -17.85
C LYS A 48 21.72 -2.57 -18.12
N GLU A 49 22.55 -3.26 -17.35
CA GLU A 49 22.86 -4.69 -17.55
C GLU A 49 21.67 -5.62 -17.30
N LEU A 50 20.70 -5.19 -16.48
CA LEU A 50 19.52 -6.00 -16.12
C LEU A 50 18.29 -5.71 -16.99
N ARG A 51 18.39 -4.75 -17.92
CA ARG A 51 17.24 -4.20 -18.64
C ARG A 51 16.97 -4.94 -19.95
N GLN A 52 16.20 -6.03 -19.87
CA GLN A 52 15.49 -6.55 -21.05
C GLN A 52 14.32 -5.60 -21.39
N VAL A 53 14.24 -5.12 -22.64
CA VAL A 53 13.37 -3.98 -23.03
C VAL A 53 11.89 -4.17 -22.67
N SER A 54 11.33 -5.36 -22.95
CA SER A 54 9.91 -5.67 -22.66
C SER A 54 9.65 -5.78 -21.14
N THR A 55 10.38 -6.68 -20.47
CA THR A 55 10.18 -6.96 -19.04
C THR A 55 10.52 -5.76 -18.16
N GLY A 56 11.54 -4.98 -18.53
CA GLY A 56 11.95 -3.77 -17.81
C GLY A 56 10.87 -2.70 -17.80
N LEU A 57 10.09 -2.55 -18.87
CA LEU A 57 8.97 -1.61 -18.92
C LEU A 57 7.82 -2.08 -17.99
N THR A 58 7.50 -3.37 -17.98
CA THR A 58 6.45 -3.91 -17.09
C THR A 58 6.83 -3.73 -15.62
N PHE A 59 8.10 -3.94 -15.27
CA PHE A 59 8.62 -3.73 -13.92
C PHE A 59 8.69 -2.25 -13.51
N LEU A 60 9.04 -1.36 -14.45
CA LEU A 60 9.01 0.08 -14.20
C LEU A 60 7.58 0.55 -13.91
N LEU A 61 6.61 0.13 -14.74
CA LEU A 61 5.20 0.43 -14.51
C LEU A 61 4.72 -0.14 -13.17
N LEU A 62 5.09 -1.38 -12.84
CA LEU A 62 4.74 -2.00 -11.57
C LEU A 62 5.28 -1.18 -10.39
N ASN A 63 6.52 -0.70 -10.46
CA ASN A 63 7.10 0.18 -9.44
C ASN A 63 6.38 1.53 -9.32
N ILE A 64 6.03 2.16 -10.44
CA ILE A 64 5.30 3.44 -10.44
C ILE A 64 3.93 3.25 -9.77
N PHE A 65 3.14 2.27 -10.20
CA PHE A 65 1.82 2.04 -9.63
C PHE A 65 1.87 1.53 -8.20
N SER A 66 2.87 0.72 -7.83
CA SER A 66 3.14 0.32 -6.44
C SER A 66 3.45 1.53 -5.55
N THR A 67 4.23 2.49 -6.05
CA THR A 67 4.57 3.72 -5.32
C THR A 67 3.35 4.63 -5.16
N ILE A 68 2.53 4.78 -6.20
CA ILE A 68 1.26 5.51 -6.13
C ILE A 68 0.33 4.85 -5.10
N HIS A 69 0.25 3.51 -5.10
CA HIS A 69 -0.55 2.76 -4.13
C HIS A 69 -0.08 3.02 -2.69
N LEU A 70 1.22 2.88 -2.42
CA LEU A 70 1.80 3.17 -1.11
C LEU A 70 1.54 4.61 -0.66
N LEU A 71 1.68 5.59 -1.56
CA LEU A 71 1.41 6.98 -1.24
C LEU A 71 -0.06 7.19 -0.85
N SER A 72 -0.99 6.55 -1.58
CA SER A 72 -2.42 6.62 -1.24
C SER A 72 -2.75 5.99 0.12
N LEU A 73 -2.05 4.92 0.51
CA LEU A 73 -2.18 4.29 1.83
C LEU A 73 -1.60 5.17 2.94
N ILE A 74 -0.49 5.87 2.70
CA ILE A 74 0.07 6.83 3.66
C ILE A 74 -0.90 7.99 3.91
N VAL A 75 -1.54 8.52 2.87
CA VAL A 75 -2.53 9.59 3.03
C VAL A 75 -3.68 9.15 3.93
N GLU A 76 -4.19 7.93 3.73
CA GLU A 76 -5.23 7.36 4.60
C GLU A 76 -4.72 7.09 6.02
N PHE A 77 -3.49 6.61 6.18
CA PHE A 77 -2.88 6.35 7.47
C PHE A 77 -2.69 7.64 8.30
N LEU A 78 -2.25 8.72 7.66
CA LEU A 78 -2.13 10.03 8.29
C LEU A 78 -3.47 10.59 8.75
N ASP A 79 -4.53 10.42 7.96
CA ASP A 79 -5.89 10.85 8.32
C ASP A 79 -6.46 10.00 9.46
N THR A 80 -6.33 8.67 9.40
CA THR A 80 -6.93 7.75 10.38
C THR A 80 -6.20 7.70 11.71
N VAL A 81 -4.86 7.74 11.71
CA VAL A 81 -4.05 7.60 12.94
C VAL A 81 -3.70 8.95 13.54
N PHE A 82 -3.24 9.89 12.72
CA PHE A 82 -2.74 11.20 13.17
C PHE A 82 -3.75 12.33 13.02
N GLN A 83 -4.91 12.08 12.41
CA GLN A 83 -5.93 13.10 12.13
C GLN A 83 -5.41 14.28 11.29
N VAL A 84 -4.37 14.02 10.49
CA VAL A 84 -3.78 15.02 9.59
C VAL A 84 -4.53 15.00 8.28
N GLN A 85 -5.34 16.04 8.05
CA GLN A 85 -6.14 16.16 6.84
C GLN A 85 -5.31 16.73 5.68
N VAL A 86 -4.85 15.86 4.79
CA VAL A 86 -4.13 16.26 3.58
C VAL A 86 -5.10 16.86 2.53
N ILE A 87 -6.32 16.32 2.44
CA ILE A 87 -7.37 16.79 1.52
C ILE A 87 -8.54 17.33 2.35
N PRO A 88 -8.88 18.63 2.24
CA PRO A 88 -9.86 19.27 3.13
C PRO A 88 -11.30 18.80 2.88
N ASN A 89 -11.65 18.44 1.64
CA ASN A 89 -13.00 17.96 1.32
C ASN A 89 -13.13 16.47 1.64
N ALA A 90 -13.90 16.14 2.68
CA ALA A 90 -14.07 14.77 3.18
C ALA A 90 -14.74 13.81 2.16
N ILE A 91 -15.73 14.28 1.40
CA ILE A 91 -16.46 13.45 0.42
C ILE A 91 -15.53 13.08 -0.74
N PHE A 92 -14.87 14.09 -1.30
CA PHE A 92 -13.92 13.89 -2.38
C PHE A 92 -12.74 13.02 -1.93
N ARG A 93 -12.20 13.27 -0.73
CA ARG A 93 -11.10 12.48 -0.16
C ARG A 93 -11.44 11.00 -0.10
N CYS A 94 -12.58 10.65 0.50
CA CYS A 94 -13.00 9.26 0.65
C CYS A 94 -13.16 8.56 -0.71
N GLN A 95 -13.93 9.16 -1.62
CA GLN A 95 -14.20 8.56 -2.93
C GLN A 95 -12.94 8.46 -3.79
N PHE A 96 -12.13 9.51 -3.83
CA PHE A 96 -10.92 9.57 -4.64
C PHE A 96 -9.84 8.61 -4.13
N ILE A 97 -9.59 8.57 -2.82
CA ILE A 97 -8.58 7.66 -2.25
C ILE A 97 -8.99 6.21 -2.46
N LEU A 98 -10.26 5.86 -2.22
CA LEU A 98 -10.76 4.50 -2.44
C LEU A 98 -10.68 4.10 -3.92
N TRP A 99 -11.04 5.00 -4.83
CA TRP A 99 -10.88 4.78 -6.28
C TRP A 99 -9.40 4.58 -6.65
N LEU A 100 -8.51 5.47 -6.19
CA LEU A 100 -7.08 5.44 -6.50
C LEU A 100 -6.44 4.15 -6.00
N GLN A 101 -6.77 3.72 -4.78
CA GLN A 101 -6.27 2.47 -4.19
C GLN A 101 -6.74 1.25 -4.97
N ASN A 102 -8.01 1.19 -5.36
CA ASN A 102 -8.54 0.06 -6.12
C ASN A 102 -7.99 0.03 -7.55
N ALA A 103 -7.87 1.19 -8.20
CA ALA A 103 -7.29 1.29 -9.53
C ALA A 103 -5.82 0.86 -9.54
N SER A 104 -5.00 1.41 -8.63
CA SER A 104 -3.59 1.04 -8.51
C SER A 104 -3.39 -0.44 -8.15
N ARG A 105 -4.19 -1.00 -7.23
CA ARG A 105 -4.16 -2.44 -6.91
C ARG A 105 -4.47 -3.30 -8.12
N THR A 106 -5.50 -2.94 -8.88
CA THR A 106 -5.92 -3.66 -10.08
C THR A 106 -4.82 -3.64 -11.14
N ILE A 107 -4.25 -2.46 -11.42
CA ILE A 107 -3.14 -2.31 -12.38
C ILE A 107 -1.92 -3.13 -11.94
N CYS A 108 -1.54 -3.07 -10.66
CA CYS A 108 -0.45 -3.88 -10.12
C CYS A 108 -0.69 -5.38 -10.30
N SER A 109 -1.92 -5.87 -10.07
CA SER A 109 -2.24 -7.29 -10.27
C SER A 109 -2.10 -7.73 -11.73
N PHE A 110 -2.56 -6.91 -12.69
CA PHE A 110 -2.40 -7.20 -14.11
C PHE A 110 -0.95 -7.16 -14.55
N LEU A 111 -0.17 -6.20 -14.08
CA LEU A 111 1.26 -6.12 -14.37
C LEU A 111 2.03 -7.30 -13.77
N ALA A 112 1.72 -7.71 -12.54
CA ALA A 112 2.31 -8.89 -11.92
C ALA A 112 1.99 -10.17 -12.71
N ALA A 113 0.73 -10.36 -13.10
CA ALA A 113 0.30 -11.48 -13.93
C ALA A 113 1.03 -11.48 -15.30
N THR A 114 1.20 -10.30 -15.91
CA THR A 114 1.92 -10.15 -17.18
C THR A 114 3.39 -10.53 -17.04
N VAL A 115 4.05 -10.15 -15.94
CA VAL A 115 5.43 -10.56 -15.65
C VAL A 115 5.52 -12.07 -15.47
N SER A 116 4.57 -12.69 -14.76
CA SER A 116 4.52 -14.14 -14.60
C SER A 116 4.35 -14.87 -15.95
N LEU A 117 3.47 -14.36 -16.82
CA LEU A 117 3.26 -14.90 -18.16
C LEU A 117 4.50 -14.72 -19.05
N ASP A 118 5.14 -13.55 -19.05
CA ASP A 118 6.39 -13.30 -19.80
C ASP A 118 7.49 -14.29 -19.37
N ARG A 119 7.61 -14.56 -18.07
CA ARG A 119 8.59 -15.53 -17.55
C ARG A 119 8.24 -16.96 -17.91
N PHE A 120 6.97 -17.34 -17.82
CA PHE A 120 6.50 -18.67 -18.23
C PHE A 120 6.72 -18.93 -19.72
N LEU A 121 6.38 -17.96 -20.58
CA LEU A 121 6.56 -18.09 -22.02
C LEU A 121 8.04 -18.25 -22.40
N ARG A 122 8.94 -17.51 -21.76
CA ARG A 122 10.39 -17.63 -22.02
C ARG A 122 11.02 -18.90 -21.45
N SER A 123 10.44 -19.48 -20.40
CA SER A 123 10.93 -20.77 -19.91
C SER A 123 10.52 -21.92 -20.82
N GLU A 124 9.33 -21.85 -21.42
CA GLU A 124 8.82 -22.90 -22.31
C GLU A 124 9.29 -22.72 -23.77
N TYR A 125 9.42 -21.47 -24.22
CA TYR A 125 9.82 -21.09 -25.59
C TYR A 125 10.99 -20.09 -25.55
N PRO A 126 12.24 -20.59 -25.41
CA PRO A 126 13.43 -19.73 -25.31
C PRO A 126 13.76 -18.96 -26.60
#